data_AF-A0A0R2NVN4-F1
#
_entry.id   AF-A0A0R2NVN4-F1
#
_cell.length_a   1.000
_cell.length_b   1.000
_cell.length_c   1.000
_cell.angle_alpha   90.00
_cell.angle_beta   90.00
_cell.angle_gamma   90.00
#
_symmetry.space_group_name_H-M   'P 1'
#
loop_
_entity.id
_entity.type
_entity.pdbx_description
1 polymer ?
#
loop_
_entity_poly.entity_id
_entity_poly.type
_entity_poly.pdbx_seq_one_letter_code
_entity_poly.pdbx_strand_id
1 'polypeptide(L)'
;MSLTCTKCKNSIPDTEKLGPVNEKYPTCTKCWAEWKEYQIMVMNEMKLDMSMADHRKLLKKHEKIFVGILSAEGEIIDYSNEDNRKPDEPQTN
;
A
#
# COMPACT_ATOMS: atom_id res chain seq x y z
N MET A 1 14.41 0.57 -16.34
CA MET A 1 13.35 -0.41 -16.03
C MET A 1 12.22 0.41 -15.44
N SER A 2 11.06 0.47 -16.08
CA SER A 2 9.92 1.21 -15.54
C SER A 2 9.42 0.50 -14.28
N LEU A 3 9.40 1.20 -13.15
CA LEU A 3 8.82 0.66 -11.91
C LEU A 3 7.30 0.60 -12.09
N THR A 4 6.66 -0.47 -11.63
CA THR A 4 5.20 -0.60 -11.66
C THR A 4 4.64 -0.25 -10.29
N CYS A 5 3.63 0.63 -10.26
CA CYS A 5 2.97 1.02 -9.02
C CYS A 5 2.23 -0.17 -8.41
N THR A 6 2.50 -0.52 -7.15
CA THR A 6 1.84 -1.63 -6.45
C THR A 6 0.34 -1.39 -6.25
N LYS A 7 -0.07 -0.12 -6.12
CA LYS A 7 -1.47 0.26 -5.89
C LYS A 7 -2.30 0.32 -7.17
N CYS A 8 -1.90 1.14 -8.13
CA CYS A 8 -2.68 1.40 -9.34
C CYS A 8 -2.22 0.60 -10.57
N LYS A 9 -1.17 -0.22 -10.44
CA LYS A 9 -0.60 -1.06 -11.51
C LYS A 9 -0.11 -0.29 -12.75
N ASN A 10 -0.05 1.03 -12.68
CA ASN A 10 0.48 1.88 -13.73
C ASN A 10 2.01 1.93 -13.69
N SER A 11 2.63 2.11 -14.86
CA SER A 11 4.07 2.39 -14.93
C SER A 11 4.39 3.75 -14.32
N ILE A 12 5.34 3.77 -13.39
CA ILE A 12 5.93 4.96 -12.79
C ILE A 12 6.95 5.48 -13.81
N PRO A 13 6.79 6.72 -14.30
CA PRO A 13 7.76 7.31 -15.21
C PRO A 13 9.07 7.58 -14.47
N ASP A 14 10.22 7.34 -15.12
CA ASP A 14 11.56 7.54 -14.55
C ASP A 14 11.86 9.01 -14.17
N THR A 15 10.98 9.94 -14.55
CA THR A 15 11.03 11.36 -14.17
C THR A 15 10.45 11.64 -12.79
N GLU A 16 9.65 10.74 -12.22
CA GLU A 16 9.10 10.91 -10.87
C GLU A 16 10.15 10.55 -9.83
N LYS A 17 10.59 11.55 -9.05
CA LYS A 17 11.43 11.32 -7.87
C LYS A 17 10.60 10.74 -6.75
N LEU A 18 10.69 9.44 -6.59
CA LEU A 18 10.19 8.75 -5.41
C LEU A 18 11.03 9.14 -4.19
N GLY A 19 10.40 9.19 -3.03
CA GLY A 19 11.07 9.39 -1.74
C GLY A 19 11.52 8.05 -1.12
N PRO A 20 12.23 8.08 0.01
CA PRO A 20 12.87 6.90 0.58
C PRO A 20 11.91 5.80 1.08
N VAL A 21 10.61 6.08 1.18
CA VAL A 21 9.58 5.13 1.62
C VAL A 21 8.81 4.55 0.42
N ASN A 22 8.40 5.39 -0.53
CA ASN A 22 7.77 4.98 -1.78
C ASN A 22 8.77 4.45 -2.84
N GLU A 23 10.07 4.54 -2.60
CA GLU A 23 11.07 3.72 -3.31
C GLU A 23 11.06 2.27 -2.82
N LYS A 24 10.89 2.05 -1.50
CA LYS A 24 10.81 0.69 -0.92
C LYS A 24 9.54 -0.04 -1.34
N TYR A 25 8.48 0.72 -1.54
CA TYR A 25 7.20 0.25 -2.03
C TYR A 25 6.94 0.97 -3.34
N PRO A 26 7.22 0.38 -4.52
CA PRO A 26 7.15 1.12 -5.78
C PRO A 26 5.73 1.64 -5.98
N THR A 27 5.50 2.89 -5.58
CA THR A 27 4.20 3.54 -5.47
C THR A 27 4.34 4.89 -6.12
N CYS A 28 3.54 5.16 -7.16
CA CYS A 28 3.61 6.44 -7.86
C CYS A 28 3.30 7.61 -6.92
N THR A 29 3.75 8.81 -7.29
CA THR A 29 3.58 10.01 -6.47
C THR A 29 2.11 10.29 -6.16
N LYS A 30 1.20 9.96 -7.09
CA LYS A 30 -0.25 10.11 -6.93
C LYS A 30 -0.80 9.22 -5.82
N CYS A 31 -0.56 7.91 -5.89
CA CYS A 31 -1.01 6.98 -4.85
C CYS A 31 -0.34 7.26 -3.50
N TRP A 32 0.90 7.75 -3.50
CA TRP A 32 1.56 8.16 -2.26
C TRP A 32 0.94 9.44 -1.65
N ALA A 33 0.49 10.38 -2.48
CA ALA A 33 -0.25 11.55 -2.02
C ALA A 33 -1.59 11.16 -1.38
N GLU A 34 -2.33 10.25 -2.02
CA GLU A 34 -3.58 9.70 -1.47
C GLU A 34 -3.34 8.99 -0.13
N TRP A 35 -2.24 8.23 0.01
CA TRP A 35 -1.88 7.61 1.29
C TRP A 35 -1.70 8.66 2.39
N LYS A 36 -1.05 9.80 2.12
CA LYS A 36 -0.85 10.85 3.13
C LYS A 36 -2.17 11.43 3.64
N GLU A 37 -3.16 11.58 2.77
CA GLU A 37 -4.50 12.05 3.16
C GLU A 37 -5.23 10.96 3.96
N TYR A 38 -5.22 9.72 3.46
CA TYR A 38 -5.85 8.58 4.13
C TYR A 38 -5.21 8.29 5.49
N GLN A 39 -3.89 8.49 5.63
CA GLN A 39 -3.16 8.36 6.89
C GLN A 39 -3.77 9.26 7.98
N ILE A 40 -4.14 10.49 7.63
CA ILE A 40 -4.77 11.44 8.57
C ILE A 40 -6.16 10.94 8.99
N MET A 41 -6.94 10.42 8.04
CA MET A 41 -8.26 9.84 8.35
C MET A 41 -8.13 8.66 9.31
N VAL A 42 -7.24 7.71 9.04
CA VAL A 42 -6.99 6.55 9.92
C VAL A 42 -6.55 6.98 11.31
N MET A 43 -5.65 7.96 11.41
CA MET A 43 -5.20 8.48 12.71
C MET A 43 -6.36 9.10 13.51
N ASN A 44 -7.23 9.87 12.86
CA ASN A 44 -8.35 10.55 13.52
C ASN A 44 -9.48 9.60 13.89
N GLU A 45 -9.92 8.73 12.97
CA GLU A 45 -11.05 7.81 13.20
C GLU A 45 -10.72 6.75 14.25
N MET A 46 -9.51 6.19 14.20
CA MET A 46 -9.06 5.18 15.17
C MET A 46 -8.43 5.80 16.43
N LYS A 47 -8.35 7.14 16.50
CA LYS A 47 -7.75 7.91 17.61
C LYS A 47 -6.33 7.43 17.95
N LEU A 48 -5.50 7.29 16.92
CA LEU A 48 -4.12 6.81 17.07
C LEU A 48 -3.23 7.88 17.70
N ASP A 49 -2.71 7.56 18.88
CA ASP A 49 -1.59 8.28 19.48
C ASP A 49 -0.25 7.81 18.89
N MET A 50 0.40 8.66 18.10
CA MET A 50 1.68 8.38 17.43
C MET A 50 2.88 8.24 18.38
N SER A 51 2.74 8.59 19.66
CA SER A 51 3.75 8.33 20.68
C SER A 51 3.77 6.84 21.09
N MET A 52 2.63 6.14 20.93
CA MET A 52 2.49 4.73 21.27
C MET A 52 3.03 3.82 20.16
N ALA A 53 3.87 2.86 20.54
CA ALA A 53 4.51 1.95 19.58
C ALA A 53 3.49 1.09 18.81
N ASP A 54 2.42 0.65 19.47
CA ASP A 54 1.42 -0.21 18.84
C ASP A 54 0.53 0.54 17.85
N HIS A 55 0.23 1.81 18.13
CA HIS A 55 -0.48 2.68 17.18
C HIS A 55 0.36 2.94 15.91
N ARG A 56 1.67 3.14 16.06
CA ARG A 56 2.57 3.25 14.90
C ARG A 56 2.62 1.96 14.07
N LYS A 57 2.61 0.79 14.72
CA LYS A 57 2.55 -0.51 14.02
C LYS A 57 1.23 -0.66 13.26
N LEU A 58 0.12 -0.25 13.87
CA LEU A 58 -1.21 -0.31 13.26
C LEU A 58 -1.29 0.59 12.01
N LEU A 59 -0.83 1.84 12.11
CA LEU A 59 -0.78 2.76 10.97
C LEU A 59 0.07 2.19 9.83
N LYS A 60 1.20 1.55 10.15
CA LYS A 60 2.06 0.89 9.17
C LYS A 60 1.42 -0.36 8.54
N LYS A 61 0.50 -1.03 9.24
CA LYS A 61 -0.32 -2.11 8.66
C LYS A 61 -1.29 -1.53 7.63
N HIS A 62 -1.97 -0.43 7.96
CA HIS A 62 -2.83 0.30 7.01
C HIS A 62 -2.04 0.82 5.81
N GLU A 63 -0.79 1.27 6.00
CA GLU A 63 0.09 1.68 4.89
C GLU A 63 0.26 0.55 3.89
N LYS A 64 0.69 -0.63 4.38
CA LYS A 64 0.91 -1.82 3.54
C LYS A 64 -0.37 -2.28 2.84
N ILE A 65 -1.50 -2.23 3.53
CA ILE A 65 -2.80 -2.57 2.92
C ILE A 65 -3.15 -1.55 1.84
N PHE A 66 -2.96 -0.27 2.13
CA PHE A 66 -3.27 0.80 1.20
C PHE A 66 -2.45 0.70 -0.08
N VAL A 67 -1.13 0.50 0.03
CA VAL A 67 -0.24 0.36 -1.14
C VAL A 67 -0.34 -1.00 -1.84
N GLY A 68 -1.19 -1.92 -1.35
CA GLY A 68 -1.44 -3.22 -1.99
C GLY A 68 -0.36 -4.26 -1.72
N ILE A 69 0.44 -4.11 -0.67
CA ILE A 69 1.47 -5.09 -0.27
C ILE A 69 0.89 -6.16 0.68
N LEU A 70 -0.23 -5.86 1.33
CA LEU A 70 -0.92 -6.74 2.26
C LEU A 70 -2.42 -6.73 1.93
N SER A 71 -3.06 -7.88 1.82
CA SER A 71 -4.52 -7.94 1.71
C SER A 71 -5.17 -7.52 3.04
N ALA A 72 -6.40 -7.00 3.00
CA ALA A 72 -7.15 -6.57 4.19
C ALA A 72 -7.36 -7.71 5.21
N GLU A 73 -7.34 -8.97 4.74
CA GLU A 73 -7.47 -10.19 5.56
C GLU A 73 -6.14 -10.70 6.16
N GLY A 74 -5.02 -10.03 5.88
CA GLY A 74 -3.71 -10.42 6.42
C GLY A 74 -2.92 -11.40 5.54
N GLU A 75 -3.44 -11.77 4.37
CA GLU A 75 -2.66 -12.48 3.36
C GLU A 75 -1.65 -11.54 2.72
N ILE A 76 -0.38 -11.96 2.70
CA ILE A 76 0.66 -11.32 1.91
C ILE A 76 0.38 -11.72 0.47
N ILE A 77 -0.07 -10.78 -0.37
CA ILE A 77 -0.26 -11.05 -1.79
C ILE A 77 1.14 -11.10 -2.42
N ASP A 78 1.67 -12.32 -2.59
CA ASP A 78 2.87 -12.54 -3.36
C ASP A 78 2.53 -12.40 -4.86
N TYR A 79 2.98 -11.29 -5.44
CA TYR A 79 2.84 -10.99 -6.87
C TYR A 79 3.89 -11.71 -7.73
N SER A 80 4.77 -12.52 -7.14
CA SER A 80 5.67 -13.43 -7.88
C SER A 80 4.95 -14.67 -8.43
N ASN A 81 3.71 -14.91 -7.99
CA ASN A 81 2.88 -16.03 -8.45
C ASN A 81 1.84 -15.55 -9.48
N GLU A 82 1.90 -16.08 -10.70
CA GLU A 82 1.02 -15.68 -11.81
C GLU A 82 -0.47 -16.01 -11.57
N ASP A 83 -0.80 -16.92 -10.65
CA ASP A 83 -2.19 -17.29 -10.35
C ASP A 83 -2.98 -16.17 -9.64
N ASN A 84 -2.30 -15.30 -8.88
CA ASN A 84 -2.92 -14.14 -8.23
C ASN A 84 -3.24 -12.98 -9.20
N ARG A 85 -2.96 -13.15 -10.50
CA ARG A 85 -3.15 -12.12 -11.53
C ARG A 85 -4.57 -12.08 -12.10
N LYS A 86 -5.41 -13.10 -11.86
CA LYS A 86 -6.80 -13.15 -12.34
C LYS A 86 -7.79 -13.07 -11.17
N PRO A 87 -8.44 -11.92 -10.93
CA PRO A 87 -9.41 -11.76 -9.86
C PRO A 87 -10.84 -12.22 -10.24
N ASP A 88 -11.01 -13.10 -11.23
CA ASP A 88 -12.33 -13.43 -11.77
C ASP A 88 -12.99 -14.70 -11.16
N GLU A 89 -12.37 -15.33 -10.17
CA GLU A 89 -13.06 -16.39 -9.42
C GLU A 89 -13.38 -15.91 -8.00
N PRO A 90 -14.67 -15.81 -7.63
CA PRO A 90 -15.03 -15.50 -6.25
C PRO A 90 -14.55 -16.67 -5.39
N GLN A 91 -13.71 -16.37 -4.40
CA GLN A 91 -13.30 -17.33 -3.39
C GLN A 91 -14.57 -17.81 -2.65
N THR A 92 -15.05 -18.99 -3.02
CA THR A 92 -16.10 -19.70 -2.28
C THR A 92 -15.52 -20.16 -0.96
N ASN A 93 -16.14 -19.71 0.14
CA ASN A 93 -15.98 -20.27 1.49
C ASN A 93 -16.14 -21.80 1.49
#